data_AF-A0AB74ABT0-F1
#
_entry.id   AF-A0AB74ABT0-F1
#
_cell.length_a   1.000
_cell.length_b   1.000
_cell.length_c   1.000
_cell.angle_alpha   90.00
_cell.angle_beta   90.00
_cell.angle_gamma   90.00
#
_symmetry.space_group_name_H-M   'P 1'
#
loop_
_entity.id
_entity.type
_entity.pdbx_description
1 polymer ?
#
loop_
_entity_poly.entity_id
_entity_poly.type
_entity_poly.pdbx_seq_one_letter_code
_entity_poly.pdbx_strand_id
1 'polypeptide(L)'
;MSHALSLDIRPLLAGAGSLPMLVQAPESGLDLMEALGELKPLVAEHLYSAGGILFRGFEVGGAEAFREFAAGFGDPLLNYEFGSTPRSNVTKGVYTSTEYPAHQSIPLHNEQAYTLEWPMKIWFYSMIAAQTGGETPIADSREIYRRIPARIRERFVEKKLMYVRNYGNGLDVEWSQVFNTDDESVVEAYCRAHNIECEWKDDGELRTRQICQAVSRHPVTHDTVWFNQAHLFHISNLQPEVRETLLDVVDEEDLPRNVYYGDGSPLEETLLDEIRGVLDECTVSFPWLENDVLMLDNMLTAHSRAPFTGKRKVVVAMAQGHSDK
;
A
#
# COMPACT_ATOMS: atom_id res chain seq x y z
N MET A 1 -0.08 30.20 -26.73
CA MET A 1 0.87 30.78 -25.77
C MET A 1 0.40 30.33 -24.41
N SER A 2 1.00 29.30 -23.82
CA SER A 2 0.63 28.89 -22.45
C SER A 2 1.16 29.95 -21.50
N HIS A 3 0.27 30.57 -20.74
CA HIS A 3 0.69 31.20 -19.51
C HIS A 3 1.12 30.05 -18.60
N ALA A 4 2.42 29.98 -18.28
CA ALA A 4 2.88 29.01 -17.28
C ALA A 4 2.10 29.25 -15.98
N LEU A 5 1.44 28.22 -15.45
CA LEU A 5 0.75 28.29 -14.18
C LEU A 5 1.79 28.55 -13.09
N SER A 6 1.56 29.58 -12.28
CA SER A 6 2.43 29.89 -11.14
C SER A 6 2.06 29.00 -9.94
N LEU A 7 2.35 27.70 -10.04
CA LEU A 7 2.10 26.72 -8.98
C LEU A 7 2.95 27.02 -7.73
N ASP A 8 2.34 26.99 -6.53
CA ASP A 8 3.08 27.06 -5.26
C ASP A 8 3.54 25.66 -4.87
N ILE A 9 4.86 25.46 -4.80
CA ILE A 9 5.51 24.18 -4.58
C ILE A 9 6.39 24.28 -3.35
N ARG A 10 6.05 23.50 -2.32
CA ARG A 10 6.76 23.54 -1.03
C ARG A 10 6.50 22.27 -0.23
N PRO A 11 7.34 21.95 0.76
CA PRO A 11 6.98 20.94 1.74
C PRO A 11 5.63 21.24 2.40
N LEU A 12 4.75 20.23 2.52
CA LEU A 12 3.46 20.42 3.18
C LEU A 12 3.63 20.81 4.65
N LEU A 13 4.56 20.14 5.35
CA LEU A 13 4.86 20.35 6.75
C LEU A 13 6.25 20.97 6.89
N ALA A 14 6.29 22.30 7.06
CA ALA A 14 7.54 23.05 7.24
C ALA A 14 8.29 22.57 8.50
N GLY A 15 9.29 21.70 8.31
CA GLY A 15 10.11 21.13 9.38
C GLY A 15 10.13 19.60 9.45
N ALA A 16 9.25 18.89 8.74
CA ALA A 16 9.19 17.43 8.70
C ALA A 16 9.84 16.80 7.46
N GLY A 17 10.67 17.58 6.73
CA GLY A 17 11.22 17.18 5.44
C GLY A 17 10.27 17.48 4.28
N SER A 18 10.50 16.83 3.13
CA SER A 18 9.76 17.06 1.87
C SER A 18 8.63 16.05 1.62
N LEU A 19 8.29 15.18 2.57
CA LEU A 19 7.25 14.16 2.40
C LEU A 19 5.93 14.60 3.08
N PRO A 20 4.83 14.85 2.32
CA PRO A 20 4.79 15.02 0.88
C PRO A 20 5.16 16.45 0.47
N MET A 21 5.58 16.60 -0.79
CA MET A 21 5.67 17.91 -1.43
C MET A 21 4.25 18.35 -1.79
N LEU A 22 3.87 19.55 -1.37
CA LEU A 22 2.61 20.17 -1.74
C LEU A 22 2.79 20.89 -3.08
N VAL A 23 1.90 20.61 -4.02
CA VAL A 23 1.64 21.42 -5.20
C VAL A 23 0.25 22.03 -5.04
N GLN A 24 0.22 23.33 -4.80
CA GLN A 24 -0.99 24.09 -4.54
C GLN A 24 -1.46 24.79 -5.82
N ALA A 25 -2.74 24.65 -6.15
CA ALA A 25 -3.35 25.38 -7.26
C ALA A 25 -3.23 26.90 -7.05
N PRO A 26 -2.91 27.68 -8.09
CA PRO A 26 -2.70 29.13 -7.99
C PRO A 26 -4.02 29.88 -7.74
N GLU A 27 -5.14 29.31 -8.18
CA GLU A 27 -6.48 29.83 -7.98
C GLU A 27 -7.48 28.70 -7.76
N SER A 28 -8.57 29.02 -7.07
CA SER A 28 -9.65 28.06 -6.79
C SER A 28 -10.38 27.71 -8.08
N GLY A 29 -10.73 26.44 -8.24
CA GLY A 29 -11.53 25.98 -9.39
C GLY A 29 -10.73 25.54 -10.60
N LEU A 30 -9.39 25.60 -10.56
CA LEU A 30 -8.55 25.10 -11.64
C LEU A 30 -8.70 23.58 -11.77
N ASP A 31 -9.01 23.11 -12.98
CA ASP A 31 -9.13 21.69 -13.28
C ASP A 31 -7.75 21.02 -13.22
N LEU A 32 -7.64 19.93 -12.45
CA LEU A 32 -6.40 19.18 -12.27
C LEU A 32 -5.87 18.60 -13.59
N MET A 33 -6.77 18.18 -14.48
CA MET A 33 -6.44 17.62 -15.79
C MET A 33 -5.90 18.68 -16.75
N GLU A 34 -6.43 19.90 -16.70
CA GLU A 34 -5.90 21.03 -17.49
C GLU A 34 -4.46 21.37 -17.07
N ALA A 35 -4.12 21.19 -15.79
CA ALA A 35 -2.78 21.41 -15.27
C ALA A 35 -1.80 20.25 -15.55
N LEU A 36 -2.25 19.10 -16.05
CA LEU A 36 -1.44 17.88 -16.21
C LEU A 36 -0.12 18.12 -16.97
N GLY A 37 -0.15 18.96 -18.01
CA GLY A 37 1.04 19.28 -18.82
C GLY A 37 2.17 19.91 -18.01
N GLU A 38 1.83 20.74 -17.01
CA GLU A 38 2.80 21.40 -16.13
C GLU A 38 3.14 20.55 -14.89
N LEU A 39 2.20 19.74 -14.41
CA LEU A 39 2.42 18.84 -13.28
C LEU A 39 3.40 17.71 -13.63
N LYS A 40 3.43 17.24 -14.87
CA LYS A 40 4.33 16.15 -15.31
C LYS A 40 5.83 16.44 -15.07
N PRO A 41 6.40 17.56 -15.57
CA PRO A 41 7.78 17.92 -15.26
C PRO A 41 8.06 18.02 -13.75
N LEU A 42 7.14 18.61 -12.98
CA LEU A 42 7.28 18.78 -11.53
C LEU A 42 7.32 17.44 -10.79
N VAL A 43 6.45 16.50 -11.18
CA VAL A 43 6.46 15.14 -10.65
C VAL A 43 7.77 14.44 -10.99
N ALA A 44 8.24 14.55 -12.24
CA ALA A 44 9.51 13.96 -12.64
C ALA A 44 10.71 14.54 -11.87
N GLU A 45 10.67 15.82 -11.52
CA GLU A 45 11.70 16.50 -10.75
C GLU A 45 11.69 16.10 -9.26
N HIS A 46 10.51 16.04 -8.63
CA HIS A 46 10.42 15.99 -7.18
C HIS A 46 10.06 14.62 -6.59
N LEU A 47 9.35 13.75 -7.33
CA LEU A 47 8.76 12.53 -6.76
C LEU A 47 9.80 11.64 -6.09
N TYR A 48 10.93 11.38 -6.75
CA TYR A 48 11.95 10.47 -6.23
C TYR A 48 12.72 11.04 -5.03
N SER A 49 12.89 12.36 -4.95
CA SER A 49 13.46 12.99 -3.76
C SER A 49 12.46 13.01 -2.60
N ALA A 50 11.20 13.34 -2.88
CA ALA A 50 10.18 13.58 -1.88
C ALA A 50 9.50 12.31 -1.37
N GLY A 51 9.41 11.27 -2.19
CA GLY A 51 8.64 10.04 -1.95
C GLY A 51 7.15 10.18 -2.28
N GLY A 52 6.59 11.39 -2.17
CA GLY A 52 5.18 11.65 -2.49
C GLY A 52 4.86 13.12 -2.75
N ILE A 53 3.81 13.36 -3.54
CA ILE A 53 3.35 14.68 -3.96
C ILE A 53 1.84 14.79 -3.71
N LEU A 54 1.43 15.84 -3.00
CA LEU A 54 0.04 16.19 -2.74
C LEU A 54 -0.37 17.35 -3.66
N PHE A 55 -1.35 17.13 -4.51
CA PHE A 55 -2.03 18.16 -5.31
C PHE A 55 -3.26 18.64 -4.54
N ARG A 56 -3.33 19.95 -4.26
CA ARG A 56 -4.39 20.55 -3.43
C ARG A 56 -4.94 21.83 -4.03
N GLY A 57 -6.24 22.04 -3.86
CA GLY A 57 -6.96 23.22 -4.35
C GLY A 57 -7.38 23.15 -5.82
N PHE A 58 -7.24 21.98 -6.45
CA PHE A 58 -7.74 21.73 -7.80
C PHE A 58 -9.16 21.15 -7.76
N GLU A 59 -9.89 21.28 -8.86
CA GLU A 59 -11.08 20.49 -9.12
C GLU A 59 -10.68 19.21 -9.85
N VAL A 60 -11.18 18.06 -9.39
CA VAL A 60 -10.80 16.75 -9.96
C VAL A 60 -11.89 16.18 -10.87
N GLY A 61 -13.17 16.53 -10.66
CA GLY A 61 -14.27 16.04 -11.50
C GLY A 61 -14.72 14.60 -11.22
N GLY A 62 -14.38 14.03 -10.06
CA GLY A 62 -14.83 12.71 -9.65
C GLY A 62 -13.94 11.56 -10.13
N ALA A 63 -14.39 10.31 -9.89
CA ALA A 63 -13.54 9.13 -10.01
C ALA A 63 -13.02 8.86 -11.43
N GLU A 64 -13.80 9.19 -12.46
CA GLU A 64 -13.41 8.96 -13.86
C GLU A 64 -12.35 9.96 -14.32
N ALA A 65 -12.52 11.25 -14.01
CA ALA A 65 -11.51 12.25 -14.30
C ALA A 65 -10.22 12.03 -13.49
N PHE A 66 -10.32 11.57 -12.24
CA PHE A 66 -9.16 11.09 -11.47
C PHE A 66 -8.43 9.92 -12.17
N ARG A 67 -9.19 8.95 -12.71
CA ARG A 67 -8.62 7.83 -13.48
C ARG A 67 -7.85 8.34 -14.69
N GLU A 68 -8.45 9.25 -15.45
CA GLU A 68 -7.83 9.85 -16.64
C GLU A 68 -6.58 10.65 -16.28
N PHE A 69 -6.60 11.42 -15.19
CA PHE A 69 -5.46 12.15 -14.69
C PHE A 69 -4.30 11.22 -14.32
N ALA A 70 -4.56 10.17 -13.53
CA ALA A 70 -3.54 9.19 -13.14
C ALA A 70 -2.95 8.45 -14.36
N ALA A 71 -3.80 8.01 -15.29
CA ALA A 71 -3.37 7.41 -16.56
C ALA A 71 -2.61 8.41 -17.45
N GLY A 72 -2.90 9.70 -17.30
CA GLY A 72 -2.26 10.79 -18.00
C GLY A 72 -0.74 10.84 -17.81
N PHE A 73 -0.20 10.29 -16.72
CA PHE A 73 1.25 10.18 -16.48
C PHE A 73 1.98 9.17 -17.37
N GLY A 74 1.25 8.40 -18.19
CA GLY A 74 1.81 7.58 -19.27
C GLY A 74 1.99 6.10 -18.96
N ASP A 75 1.71 5.68 -17.72
CA ASP A 75 1.74 4.28 -17.32
C ASP A 75 0.32 3.69 -17.35
N PRO A 76 0.13 2.47 -17.88
CA PRO A 76 -1.17 1.80 -17.82
C PRO A 76 -1.55 1.57 -16.34
N LEU A 77 -2.80 1.90 -16.01
CA LEU A 77 -3.35 1.58 -14.69
C LEU A 77 -3.46 0.06 -14.54
N LEU A 78 -3.02 -0.43 -13.40
CA LEU A 78 -3.07 -1.83 -13.05
C LEU A 78 -4.48 -2.21 -12.62
N ASN A 79 -4.93 -3.39 -13.03
CA ASN A 79 -6.07 -4.01 -12.40
C ASN A 79 -5.63 -4.53 -11.02
N TYR A 80 -6.43 -4.26 -10.00
CA TYR A 80 -6.31 -4.88 -8.69
C TYR A 80 -6.92 -6.29 -8.76
N GLU A 81 -6.16 -7.21 -9.32
CA GLU A 81 -6.42 -8.65 -9.28
C GLU A 81 -5.55 -9.24 -8.14
N PHE A 82 -6.03 -10.29 -7.45
CA PHE A 82 -5.28 -11.03 -6.41
C PHE A 82 -4.92 -10.25 -5.13
N GLY A 83 -5.61 -9.14 -4.86
CA GLY A 83 -5.39 -8.31 -3.67
C GLY A 83 -5.63 -9.05 -2.34
N SER A 84 -4.96 -8.62 -1.28
CA SER A 84 -5.15 -9.22 0.04
C SER A 84 -6.50 -8.83 0.65
N THR A 85 -7.05 -7.65 0.36
CA THR A 85 -8.36 -7.24 0.91
C THR A 85 -9.41 -6.97 -0.17
N PRO A 86 -10.72 -7.21 0.07
CA PRO A 86 -11.77 -6.82 -0.85
C PRO A 86 -11.71 -5.33 -1.17
N ARG A 87 -11.88 -4.98 -2.46
CA ARG A 87 -12.11 -3.62 -2.91
C ARG A 87 -13.28 -3.61 -3.88
N SER A 88 -14.27 -2.77 -3.64
CA SER A 88 -15.32 -2.51 -4.62
C SER A 88 -14.72 -1.77 -5.82
N ASN A 89 -14.94 -2.32 -7.01
CA ASN A 89 -14.55 -1.69 -8.27
C ASN A 89 -15.41 -0.44 -8.49
N VAL A 90 -14.79 0.74 -8.58
CA VAL A 90 -15.52 2.00 -8.84
C VAL A 90 -15.58 2.26 -10.34
N THR A 91 -14.47 2.04 -11.04
CA THR A 91 -14.30 2.05 -12.50
C THR A 91 -13.00 1.30 -12.85
N LYS A 92 -12.77 0.91 -14.10
CA LYS A 92 -11.62 0.07 -14.50
C LYS A 92 -10.29 0.71 -14.08
N GLY A 93 -9.52 0.06 -13.19
CA GLY A 93 -8.24 0.58 -12.69
C GLY A 93 -8.36 1.60 -11.54
N VAL A 94 -9.57 1.84 -11.00
CA VAL A 94 -9.81 2.64 -9.78
C VAL A 94 -10.65 1.85 -8.79
N TYR A 95 -10.15 1.78 -7.56
CA TYR A 95 -10.71 0.96 -6.49
C TYR A 95 -11.08 1.82 -5.29
N THR A 96 -12.06 1.39 -4.49
CA THR A 96 -12.21 1.95 -3.14
C THR A 96 -10.97 1.62 -2.30
N SER A 97 -10.56 2.50 -1.39
CA SER A 97 -9.60 2.11 -0.35
C SER A 97 -10.15 0.91 0.44
N THR A 98 -9.27 -0.01 0.87
CA THR A 98 -9.63 -1.23 1.62
C THR A 98 -10.85 -1.06 2.54
N GLU A 99 -11.87 -1.89 2.31
CA GLU A 99 -13.10 -1.91 3.10
C GLU A 99 -12.81 -2.50 4.48
N TYR A 100 -12.44 -1.62 5.40
CA TYR A 100 -12.07 -1.95 6.78
C TYR A 100 -12.91 -1.10 7.74
N PRO A 101 -13.34 -1.61 8.91
CA PRO A 101 -14.22 -0.89 9.82
C PRO A 101 -13.70 0.52 10.14
N ALA A 102 -14.58 1.53 10.15
CA ALA A 102 -14.17 2.94 10.29
C ALA A 102 -13.38 3.24 11.57
N HIS A 103 -13.64 2.49 12.65
CA HIS A 103 -12.98 2.66 13.94
C HIS A 103 -11.59 1.99 14.03
N GLN A 104 -11.18 1.22 13.02
CA GLN A 104 -9.90 0.52 13.00
C GLN A 104 -8.89 1.23 12.10
N SER A 105 -7.62 1.22 12.50
CA SER A 105 -6.51 1.67 11.68
C SER A 105 -6.05 0.56 10.73
N ILE A 106 -5.48 0.97 9.59
CA ILE A 106 -4.65 0.09 8.77
C ILE A 106 -3.21 0.52 9.02
N PRO A 107 -2.31 -0.35 9.51
CA PRO A 107 -0.90 -0.02 9.74
C PRO A 107 -0.16 0.45 8.48
N LEU A 108 0.96 1.17 8.67
CA LEU A 108 1.83 1.58 7.56
C LEU A 108 2.30 0.36 6.76
N HIS A 109 2.21 0.45 5.44
CA HIS A 109 2.69 -0.57 4.52
C HIS A 109 2.96 0.04 3.15
N ASN A 110 3.83 -0.58 2.37
CA ASN A 110 3.93 -0.34 0.94
C ASN A 110 2.99 -1.32 0.21
N GLU A 111 2.23 -0.86 -0.79
CA GLU A 111 1.24 -1.66 -1.50
C GLU A 111 1.90 -2.90 -2.12
N GLN A 112 1.32 -4.08 -1.87
CA GLN A 112 1.81 -5.36 -2.38
C GLN A 112 3.27 -5.72 -2.03
N ALA A 113 3.88 -5.12 -1.00
CA ALA A 113 5.22 -5.51 -0.55
C ALA A 113 5.32 -6.93 0.07
N TYR A 114 4.22 -7.68 0.11
CA TYR A 114 4.17 -9.11 0.47
C TYR A 114 4.22 -10.05 -0.74
N THR A 115 4.40 -9.52 -1.96
CA THR A 115 4.53 -10.28 -3.21
C THR A 115 5.88 -10.00 -3.89
N LEU A 116 6.12 -10.65 -5.03
CA LEU A 116 7.28 -10.40 -5.91
C LEU A 116 7.00 -9.40 -7.05
N GLU A 117 5.78 -8.87 -7.10
CA GLU A 117 5.31 -7.95 -8.15
C GLU A 117 4.40 -6.89 -7.53
N TRP A 118 4.75 -5.61 -7.70
CA TRP A 118 4.06 -4.50 -7.05
C TRP A 118 3.95 -3.29 -7.98
N PRO A 119 2.99 -2.38 -7.74
CA PRO A 119 2.96 -1.08 -8.40
C PRO A 119 4.14 -0.22 -7.95
N MET A 120 4.74 0.54 -8.85
CA MET A 120 5.69 1.60 -8.50
C MET A 120 5.00 2.90 -8.11
N LYS A 121 3.77 3.13 -8.60
CA LYS A 121 3.00 4.34 -8.32
C LYS A 121 1.64 4.00 -7.75
N ILE A 122 1.27 4.68 -6.67
CA ILE A 122 -0.07 4.62 -6.10
C ILE A 122 -0.62 6.02 -5.90
N TRP A 123 -1.89 6.20 -6.24
CA TRP A 123 -2.60 7.45 -6.21
C TRP A 123 -3.78 7.34 -5.26
N PHE A 124 -4.03 8.37 -4.46
CA PHE A 124 -5.20 8.49 -3.60
C PHE A 124 -5.95 9.77 -3.94
N TYR A 125 -7.26 9.69 -4.10
CA TYR A 125 -8.12 10.86 -4.31
C TYR A 125 -9.21 10.93 -3.25
N SER A 126 -9.19 12.01 -2.47
CA SER A 126 -10.20 12.35 -1.47
C SER A 126 -11.46 12.93 -2.14
N MET A 127 -12.37 12.03 -2.54
CA MET A 127 -13.69 12.41 -3.06
C MET A 127 -14.61 12.96 -1.97
N ILE A 128 -14.53 12.37 -0.77
CA ILE A 128 -15.29 12.81 0.40
C ILE A 128 -14.33 12.70 1.59
N ALA A 129 -13.89 13.85 2.11
CA ALA A 129 -13.12 13.91 3.34
C ALA A 129 -13.98 13.48 4.53
N ALA A 130 -13.37 12.77 5.49
CA ALA A 130 -14.08 12.34 6.69
C ALA A 130 -14.44 13.53 7.59
N GLN A 131 -15.41 13.33 8.48
CA GLN A 131 -15.81 14.38 9.44
C GLN A 131 -14.74 14.59 10.50
N THR A 132 -14.15 13.50 10.99
CA THR A 132 -12.97 13.51 11.85
C THR A 132 -12.06 12.34 11.47
N GLY A 133 -10.75 12.52 11.61
CA GLY A 133 -9.75 11.52 11.30
C GLY A 133 -9.73 11.14 9.81
N GLY A 134 -9.48 9.86 9.52
CA GLY A 134 -9.56 9.32 8.16
C GLY A 134 -8.43 9.75 7.23
N GLU A 135 -7.39 10.33 7.78
CA GLU A 135 -6.15 10.63 7.09
C GLU A 135 -5.57 9.34 6.46
N THR A 136 -4.70 9.55 5.48
CA THR A 136 -3.79 8.52 4.97
C THR A 136 -2.39 8.88 5.47
N PRO A 137 -2.01 8.50 6.70
CA PRO A 137 -0.65 8.73 7.16
C PRO A 137 0.37 8.05 6.25
N ILE A 138 1.53 8.66 6.10
CA ILE A 138 2.60 8.19 5.23
C ILE A 138 3.95 8.22 5.96
N ALA A 139 4.92 7.44 5.47
CA ALA A 139 6.28 7.44 6.02
C ALA A 139 7.31 7.09 4.93
N ASP A 140 8.51 7.68 5.02
CA ASP A 140 9.62 7.42 4.11
C ASP A 140 10.25 6.04 4.42
N SER A 141 10.10 5.09 3.51
CA SER A 141 10.63 3.72 3.64
C SER A 141 12.17 3.67 3.68
N ARG A 142 12.87 4.72 3.22
CA ARG A 142 14.33 4.87 3.37
C ARG A 142 14.70 5.28 4.79
N GLU A 143 13.93 6.19 5.39
CA GLU A 143 14.12 6.59 6.79
C GLU A 143 13.81 5.42 7.73
N ILE A 144 12.71 4.70 7.47
CA ILE A 144 12.37 3.47 8.20
C ILE A 144 13.55 2.51 8.12
N TYR A 145 14.05 2.20 6.92
CA TYR A 145 15.22 1.33 6.77
C TYR A 145 16.46 1.83 7.54
N ARG A 146 16.71 3.15 7.57
CA ARG A 146 17.85 3.71 8.32
C ARG A 146 17.69 3.58 9.83
N ARG A 147 16.46 3.69 10.35
CA ARG A 147 16.15 3.66 11.79
C ARG A 147 15.95 2.26 12.35
N ILE A 148 15.54 1.28 11.55
CA ILE A 148 15.44 -0.11 12.01
C ILE A 148 16.85 -0.59 12.45
N PRO A 149 16.99 -1.15 13.68
CA PRO A 149 18.27 -1.67 14.17
C PRO A 149 18.96 -2.62 13.19
N ALA A 150 20.28 -2.50 13.04
CA ALA A 150 21.07 -3.34 12.13
C ALA A 150 20.82 -4.84 12.34
N ARG A 151 20.74 -5.29 13.59
CA ARG A 151 20.44 -6.69 13.95
C ARG A 151 19.10 -7.21 13.40
N ILE A 152 18.10 -6.34 13.26
CA ILE A 152 16.80 -6.70 12.68
C ILE A 152 16.94 -6.75 11.16
N ARG A 153 17.56 -5.73 10.56
CA ARG A 153 17.76 -5.65 9.10
C ARG A 153 18.56 -6.83 8.57
N GLU A 154 19.70 -7.13 9.18
CA GLU A 154 20.59 -8.22 8.77
C GLU A 154 19.88 -9.56 8.84
N ARG A 155 19.15 -9.82 9.94
CA ARG A 155 18.37 -11.05 10.11
C ARG A 155 17.28 -11.20 9.06
N PHE A 156 16.51 -10.14 8.82
CA PHE A 156 15.44 -10.13 7.83
C PHE A 156 15.98 -10.28 6.40
N VAL A 157 17.13 -9.67 6.09
CA VAL A 157 17.82 -9.81 4.80
C VAL A 157 18.32 -11.24 4.59
N GLU A 158 18.97 -11.82 5.59
CA GLU A 158 19.53 -13.18 5.52
C GLU A 158 18.41 -14.22 5.37
N LYS A 159 17.38 -14.13 6.20
CA LYS A 159 16.33 -15.14 6.28
C LYS A 159 15.18 -14.95 5.30
N LYS A 160 15.02 -13.76 4.72
CA LYS A 160 13.81 -13.38 3.94
C LYS A 160 12.52 -13.56 4.74
N LEU A 161 11.37 -13.37 4.11
CA LEU A 161 10.06 -13.51 4.73
C LEU A 161 9.18 -14.45 3.90
N MET A 162 8.47 -15.37 4.56
CA MET A 162 7.49 -16.25 3.95
C MET A 162 6.09 -15.82 4.36
N TYR A 163 5.31 -15.33 3.39
CA TYR A 163 3.91 -15.00 3.59
C TYR A 163 3.05 -16.24 3.36
N VAL A 164 2.21 -16.57 4.34
CA VAL A 164 1.28 -17.71 4.29
C VAL A 164 -0.14 -17.18 4.30
N ARG A 165 -0.99 -17.68 3.40
CA ARG A 165 -2.42 -17.37 3.36
C ARG A 165 -3.24 -18.63 3.21
N ASN A 166 -4.33 -18.72 3.97
CA ASN A 166 -5.33 -19.78 3.89
C ASN A 166 -6.65 -19.18 3.40
N TYR A 167 -7.30 -19.88 2.46
CA TYR A 167 -8.54 -19.45 1.82
C TYR A 167 -9.59 -20.56 1.93
N GLY A 168 -10.86 -20.17 2.15
CA GLY A 168 -11.99 -21.10 2.18
C GLY A 168 -12.42 -21.59 3.57
N ASN A 169 -11.66 -21.26 4.63
CA ASN A 169 -11.99 -21.62 6.01
C ASN A 169 -13.05 -20.73 6.68
N GLY A 170 -13.69 -19.82 5.91
CA GLY A 170 -14.66 -18.85 6.42
C GLY A 170 -14.08 -17.70 7.26
N LEU A 171 -12.76 -17.65 7.46
CA LEU A 171 -12.08 -16.59 8.22
C LEU A 171 -11.44 -15.51 7.32
N ASP A 172 -11.20 -15.81 6.04
CA ASP A 172 -10.79 -14.86 5.01
C ASP A 172 -11.67 -15.00 3.75
N VAL A 173 -11.35 -14.24 2.71
CA VAL A 173 -11.96 -14.36 1.38
C VAL A 173 -11.72 -15.74 0.75
N GLU A 174 -12.71 -16.20 -0.02
CA GLU A 174 -12.62 -17.43 -0.81
C GLU A 174 -11.53 -17.34 -1.89
N TRP A 175 -10.85 -18.45 -2.17
CA TRP A 175 -9.80 -18.46 -3.19
C TRP A 175 -10.39 -18.10 -4.57
N SER A 176 -11.59 -18.58 -4.90
CA SER A 176 -12.20 -18.31 -6.20
C SER A 176 -12.51 -16.83 -6.42
N GLN A 177 -12.79 -16.10 -5.35
CA GLN A 177 -12.96 -14.65 -5.38
C GLN A 177 -11.61 -13.92 -5.57
N VAL A 178 -10.56 -14.41 -4.90
CA VAL A 178 -9.21 -13.82 -4.98
C VAL A 178 -8.59 -14.02 -6.35
N PHE A 179 -8.70 -15.23 -6.89
CA PHE A 179 -8.16 -15.60 -8.20
C PHE A 179 -9.14 -15.34 -9.35
N ASN A 180 -10.38 -14.94 -9.03
CA ASN A 180 -11.45 -14.67 -9.99
C ASN A 180 -11.69 -15.83 -10.98
N THR A 181 -11.71 -17.05 -10.45
CA THR A 181 -11.86 -18.31 -11.20
C THR A 181 -12.35 -19.41 -10.26
N ASP A 182 -13.12 -20.37 -10.79
CA ASP A 182 -13.51 -21.60 -10.07
C ASP A 182 -12.69 -22.82 -10.54
N ASP A 183 -11.64 -22.61 -11.35
CA ASP A 183 -10.77 -23.65 -11.90
C ASP A 183 -9.42 -23.67 -11.16
N GLU A 184 -9.17 -24.74 -10.40
CA GLU A 184 -7.93 -24.97 -9.65
C GLU A 184 -6.68 -24.92 -10.54
N SER A 185 -6.77 -25.39 -11.79
CA SER A 185 -5.63 -25.42 -12.70
C SER A 185 -5.17 -24.02 -13.12
N VAL A 186 -6.10 -23.06 -13.14
CA VAL A 186 -5.79 -21.63 -13.39
C VAL A 186 -5.03 -21.05 -12.20
N VAL A 187 -5.43 -21.41 -10.96
CA VAL A 187 -4.75 -21.00 -9.73
C VAL A 187 -3.33 -21.58 -9.67
N GLU A 188 -3.18 -22.88 -9.95
CA GLU A 188 -1.87 -23.54 -9.98
C GLU A 188 -0.92 -22.92 -11.02
N ALA A 189 -1.44 -22.60 -12.21
CA ALA A 189 -0.67 -21.93 -13.25
C ALA A 189 -0.23 -20.54 -12.81
N TYR A 190 -1.13 -19.77 -12.18
CA TYR A 190 -0.81 -18.47 -11.60
C TYR A 190 0.28 -18.59 -10.51
N CYS A 191 0.10 -19.51 -9.55
CA CYS A 191 1.03 -19.71 -8.46
C CYS A 191 2.44 -20.06 -8.99
N ARG A 192 2.51 -20.96 -9.97
CA ARG A 192 3.78 -21.33 -10.63
C ARG A 192 4.46 -20.14 -11.32
N ALA A 193 3.70 -19.30 -12.02
CA ALA A 193 4.24 -18.11 -12.69
C ALA A 193 4.77 -17.05 -11.71
N HIS A 194 4.21 -17.00 -10.50
CA HIS A 194 4.54 -16.00 -9.48
C HIS A 194 5.45 -16.53 -8.36
N ASN A 195 6.00 -17.75 -8.48
CA ASN A 195 6.80 -18.41 -7.44
C ASN A 195 6.06 -18.54 -6.10
N ILE A 196 4.79 -18.91 -6.16
CA ILE A 196 3.94 -19.20 -5.02
C ILE A 196 3.80 -20.72 -4.90
N GLU A 197 4.08 -21.26 -3.73
CA GLU A 197 3.74 -22.63 -3.38
C GLU A 197 2.23 -22.72 -3.14
N CYS A 198 1.60 -23.74 -3.73
CA CYS A 198 0.15 -23.95 -3.74
C CYS A 198 -0.13 -25.34 -3.16
N GLU A 199 -0.92 -25.39 -2.10
CA GLU A 199 -1.33 -26.61 -1.39
C GLU A 199 -2.86 -26.63 -1.30
N TRP A 200 -3.49 -27.58 -1.98
CA TRP A 200 -4.92 -27.87 -1.84
C TRP A 200 -5.13 -28.82 -0.66
N LYS A 201 -6.02 -28.47 0.27
CA LYS A 201 -6.40 -29.30 1.41
C LYS A 201 -7.53 -30.27 1.04
N ASP A 202 -7.72 -31.31 1.85
CA ASP A 202 -8.71 -32.37 1.61
C ASP A 202 -10.17 -31.87 1.55
N ASP A 203 -10.46 -30.71 2.13
CA ASP A 203 -11.77 -30.05 2.17
C ASP A 203 -11.98 -29.05 1.03
N GLY A 204 -11.02 -28.89 0.12
CA GLY A 204 -11.08 -27.95 -1.00
C GLY A 204 -10.61 -26.53 -0.64
N GLU A 205 -10.07 -26.32 0.57
CA GLU A 205 -9.38 -25.09 0.93
C GLU A 205 -8.02 -24.98 0.22
N LEU A 206 -7.55 -23.74 0.08
CA LEU A 206 -6.27 -23.45 -0.52
C LEU A 206 -5.34 -22.82 0.51
N ARG A 207 -4.11 -23.32 0.59
CA ARG A 207 -3.00 -22.66 1.26
C ARG A 207 -1.95 -22.23 0.25
N THR A 208 -1.46 -21.00 0.40
CA THR A 208 -0.36 -20.47 -0.40
C THR A 208 0.80 -20.03 0.47
N ARG A 209 2.03 -20.22 -0.03
CA ARG A 209 3.25 -19.71 0.59
C ARG A 209 4.10 -18.99 -0.43
N GLN A 210 4.58 -17.79 -0.12
CA GLN A 210 5.48 -17.04 -0.99
C GLN A 210 6.65 -16.46 -0.19
N ILE A 211 7.88 -16.81 -0.59
CA ILE A 211 9.10 -16.23 -0.02
C ILE A 211 9.41 -14.93 -0.76
N CYS A 212 9.35 -13.82 -0.04
CA CYS A 212 9.50 -12.46 -0.56
C CYS A 212 10.70 -11.75 0.08
N GLN A 213 11.09 -10.64 -0.54
CA GLN A 213 12.07 -9.72 0.01
C GLN A 213 11.66 -9.18 1.39
N ALA A 214 12.64 -8.84 2.22
CA ALA A 214 12.43 -8.02 3.41
C ALA A 214 12.76 -6.54 3.16
N VAL A 215 13.76 -6.29 2.32
CA VAL A 215 14.17 -4.96 1.86
C VAL A 215 14.37 -5.05 0.36
N SER A 216 14.16 -3.95 -0.35
CA SER A 216 14.44 -3.89 -1.78
C SER A 216 15.28 -2.65 -2.11
N ARG A 217 15.86 -2.62 -3.30
CA ARG A 217 16.64 -1.49 -3.82
C ARG A 217 15.82 -0.80 -4.89
N HIS A 218 15.49 0.46 -4.65
CA HIS A 218 14.68 1.24 -5.59
C HIS A 218 15.35 1.32 -6.97
N PRO A 219 14.64 1.02 -8.09
CA PRO A 219 15.27 0.88 -9.40
C PRO A 219 15.83 2.20 -9.96
N VAL A 220 15.26 3.34 -9.60
CA VAL A 220 15.70 4.68 -10.05
C VAL A 220 16.69 5.34 -9.07
N THR A 221 16.29 5.57 -7.81
CA THR A 221 17.16 6.24 -6.82
C THR A 221 18.29 5.36 -6.30
N HIS A 222 18.18 4.04 -6.45
CA HIS A 222 19.11 3.04 -5.90
C HIS A 222 19.20 2.99 -4.38
N ASP A 223 18.29 3.67 -3.68
CA ASP A 223 18.16 3.61 -2.22
C ASP A 223 17.69 2.23 -1.77
N THR A 224 18.16 1.78 -0.60
CA THR A 224 17.60 0.60 0.07
C THR A 224 16.41 1.03 0.92
N VAL A 225 15.28 0.34 0.75
CA VAL A 225 14.00 0.63 1.41
C VAL A 225 13.53 -0.53 2.26
N TRP A 226 12.89 -0.22 3.40
CA TRP A 226 12.20 -1.21 4.22
C TRP A 226 10.90 -1.58 3.50
N PHE A 227 10.91 -2.71 2.81
CA PHE A 227 9.88 -3.05 1.82
C PHE A 227 9.36 -4.46 2.08
N ASN A 228 8.51 -4.56 3.09
CA ASN A 228 7.79 -5.76 3.49
C ASN A 228 6.56 -5.38 4.33
N GLN A 229 5.74 -6.37 4.65
CA GLN A 229 4.57 -6.21 5.53
C GLN A 229 4.58 -7.19 6.72
N ALA A 230 5.76 -7.55 7.24
CA ALA A 230 5.86 -8.54 8.32
C ALA A 230 5.07 -8.14 9.57
N HIS A 231 5.20 -6.89 10.03
CA HIS A 231 4.48 -6.36 11.19
C HIS A 231 2.96 -6.32 11.02
N LEU A 232 2.49 -6.27 9.78
CA LEU A 232 1.07 -6.19 9.40
C LEU A 232 0.44 -7.58 9.22
N PHE A 233 1.15 -8.51 8.57
CA PHE A 233 0.66 -9.87 8.30
C PHE A 233 0.78 -10.81 9.50
N HIS A 234 1.71 -10.55 10.42
CA HIS A 234 1.91 -11.40 11.57
C HIS A 234 0.71 -11.34 12.53
N ILE A 235 0.33 -12.48 13.12
CA ILE A 235 -0.81 -12.57 14.04
C ILE A 235 -0.75 -11.58 15.20
N SER A 236 0.46 -11.21 15.67
CA SER A 236 0.63 -10.21 16.73
C SER A 236 0.15 -8.80 16.36
N ASN A 237 -0.22 -8.55 15.10
CA ASN A 237 -0.87 -7.30 14.69
C ASN A 237 -2.35 -7.24 15.10
N LEU A 238 -2.98 -8.38 15.37
CA LEU A 238 -4.35 -8.44 15.85
C LEU A 238 -4.42 -8.03 17.32
N GLN A 239 -5.57 -7.50 17.72
CA GLN A 239 -5.86 -7.26 19.14
C GLN A 239 -5.75 -8.58 19.91
N PRO A 240 -5.21 -8.58 21.15
CA PRO A 240 -4.97 -9.80 21.92
C PRO A 240 -6.18 -10.73 21.98
N GLU A 241 -7.38 -10.19 22.19
CA GLU A 241 -8.62 -10.96 22.30
C GLU A 241 -9.00 -11.64 20.98
N VAL A 242 -8.76 -10.96 19.85
CA VAL A 242 -9.01 -11.50 18.50
C VAL A 242 -8.00 -12.59 18.17
N ARG A 243 -6.72 -12.37 18.52
CA ARG A 243 -5.64 -13.34 18.36
C ARG A 243 -5.93 -14.61 19.15
N GLU A 244 -6.26 -14.50 20.43
CA GLU A 244 -6.60 -15.65 21.30
C GLU A 244 -7.79 -16.42 20.72
N THR A 245 -8.86 -15.72 20.32
CA THR A 245 -10.03 -16.36 19.71
C THR A 245 -9.70 -17.12 18.42
N LEU A 246 -8.81 -16.60 17.57
CA LEU A 246 -8.42 -17.29 16.34
C LEU A 246 -7.61 -18.56 16.65
N LEU A 247 -6.66 -18.49 17.59
CA LEU A 247 -5.82 -19.62 17.96
C LEU A 247 -6.58 -20.71 18.74
N ASP A 248 -7.72 -20.38 19.35
CA ASP A 248 -8.64 -21.38 19.93
C ASP A 248 -9.43 -22.16 18.86
N VAL A 249 -9.54 -21.64 17.65
CA VAL A 249 -10.36 -22.20 16.56
C VAL A 249 -9.51 -22.92 15.52
N VAL A 250 -8.33 -22.40 15.18
CA VAL A 250 -7.43 -22.95 14.16
C VAL A 250 -6.00 -23.04 14.66
N ASP A 251 -5.23 -23.99 14.13
CA ASP A 251 -3.79 -24.04 14.33
C ASP A 251 -3.11 -22.82 13.69
N GLU A 252 -1.92 -22.46 14.17
CA GLU A 252 -1.20 -21.25 13.71
C GLU A 252 -0.91 -21.28 12.19
N GLU A 253 -0.68 -22.46 11.63
CA GLU A 253 -0.48 -22.63 10.18
C GLU A 253 -1.76 -22.44 9.35
N ASP A 254 -2.94 -22.54 9.98
CA ASP A 254 -4.26 -22.41 9.39
C ASP A 254 -4.89 -21.02 9.59
N LEU A 255 -4.16 -20.11 10.23
CA LEU A 255 -4.56 -18.71 10.31
C LEU A 255 -4.81 -18.13 8.90
N PRO A 256 -5.81 -17.24 8.75
CA PRO A 256 -6.10 -16.54 7.49
C PRO A 256 -4.85 -16.04 6.77
N ARG A 257 -3.98 -15.40 7.55
CA ARG A 257 -2.71 -14.83 7.12
C ARG A 257 -1.73 -14.92 8.26
N ASN A 258 -0.50 -15.30 7.95
CA ASN A 258 0.62 -15.14 8.86
C ASN A 258 1.92 -14.92 8.06
N VAL A 259 2.98 -14.56 8.75
CA VAL A 259 4.31 -14.39 8.15
C VAL A 259 5.37 -15.01 9.03
N TYR A 260 6.29 -15.72 8.39
CA TYR A 260 7.42 -16.40 9.03
C TYR A 260 8.72 -15.90 8.40
N TYR A 261 9.86 -16.31 8.95
CA TYR A 261 11.10 -16.25 8.19
C TYR A 261 11.01 -17.14 6.93
N GLY A 262 11.84 -16.87 5.92
CA GLY A 262 11.83 -17.62 4.65
C GLY A 262 12.16 -19.11 4.80
N ASP A 263 12.74 -19.53 5.92
CA ASP A 263 13.00 -20.92 6.29
C ASP A 263 11.82 -21.59 7.04
N GLY A 264 10.72 -20.87 7.27
CA GLY A 264 9.55 -21.32 8.01
C GLY A 264 9.65 -21.14 9.53
N SER A 265 10.77 -20.66 10.07
CA SER A 265 10.87 -20.38 11.51
C SER A 265 10.04 -19.14 11.92
N PRO A 266 9.47 -19.12 13.14
CA PRO A 266 8.63 -18.02 13.60
C PRO A 266 9.40 -16.71 13.75
N LEU A 267 8.71 -15.59 13.53
CA LEU A 267 9.23 -14.26 13.81
C LEU A 267 9.10 -13.96 15.30
N GLU A 268 10.15 -13.37 15.89
CA GLU A 268 10.08 -12.96 17.28
C GLU A 268 9.20 -11.70 17.43
N GLU A 269 8.16 -11.79 18.26
CA GLU A 269 7.20 -10.68 18.46
C GLU A 269 7.85 -9.39 18.94
N THR A 270 8.86 -9.48 19.80
CA THR A 270 9.60 -8.32 20.29
C THR A 270 10.30 -7.55 19.18
N LEU A 271 10.75 -8.21 18.10
CA LEU A 271 11.31 -7.53 16.94
C LEU A 271 10.23 -6.79 16.16
N LEU A 272 9.04 -7.40 16.03
CA LEU A 272 7.90 -6.78 15.37
C LEU A 272 7.42 -5.55 16.14
N ASP A 273 7.46 -5.57 17.47
CA ASP A 273 7.13 -4.41 18.30
C ASP A 273 8.13 -3.26 18.12
N GLU A 274 9.43 -3.57 18.04
CA GLU A 274 10.44 -2.57 17.69
C GLU A 274 10.24 -1.99 16.27
N ILE A 275 9.87 -2.83 15.30
CA ILE A 275 9.54 -2.39 13.93
C ILE A 275 8.34 -1.44 13.96
N ARG A 276 7.27 -1.80 14.67
CA ARG A 276 6.07 -0.94 14.83
C ARG A 276 6.42 0.40 15.47
N GLY A 277 7.25 0.39 16.52
CA GLY A 277 7.74 1.62 17.15
C GLY A 277 8.48 2.54 16.17
N VAL A 278 9.37 1.99 15.34
CA VAL A 278 10.06 2.79 14.31
C VAL A 278 9.10 3.32 13.25
N LEU A 279 8.11 2.53 12.81
CA LEU A 279 7.08 2.97 11.86
C LEU A 279 6.26 4.12 12.42
N ASP A 280 5.81 4.02 13.67
CA ASP A 280 5.06 5.07 14.37
C ASP A 280 5.89 6.36 14.47
N GLU A 281 7.16 6.25 14.85
CA GLU A 281 8.08 7.40 14.95
C GLU A 281 8.42 8.05 13.59
N CYS A 282 8.23 7.35 12.47
CA CYS A 282 8.42 7.87 11.12
C CYS A 282 7.12 8.39 10.49
N THR A 283 5.98 8.21 11.16
CA THR A 283 4.67 8.54 10.61
C THR A 283 4.49 10.05 10.48
N VAL A 284 4.10 10.46 9.28
CA VAL A 284 3.65 11.81 8.96
C VAL A 284 2.18 11.76 8.60
N SER A 285 1.37 12.63 9.20
CA SER A 285 -0.07 12.70 8.95
C SER A 285 -0.52 14.13 8.73
N PHE A 286 -1.51 14.29 7.85
CA PHE A 286 -2.14 15.57 7.54
C PHE A 286 -3.61 15.32 7.16
N PRO A 287 -4.51 16.28 7.47
CA PRO A 287 -5.91 16.14 7.13
C PRO A 287 -6.10 16.15 5.61
N TRP A 288 -6.97 15.25 5.14
CA TRP A 288 -7.52 15.33 3.80
C TRP A 288 -8.42 16.55 3.66
N LEU A 289 -8.32 17.24 2.53
CA LEU A 289 -9.36 18.12 2.01
C LEU A 289 -10.11 17.39 0.89
N GLU A 290 -11.33 17.81 0.62
CA GLU A 290 -12.04 17.39 -0.58
C GLU A 290 -11.26 17.84 -1.81
N ASN A 291 -11.21 16.99 -2.84
CA ASN A 291 -10.42 17.22 -4.06
C ASN A 291 -8.90 17.17 -3.94
N ASP A 292 -8.36 16.81 -2.78
CA ASP A 292 -6.94 16.45 -2.71
C ASP A 292 -6.64 15.17 -3.48
N VAL A 293 -5.52 15.18 -4.22
CA VAL A 293 -4.94 14.01 -4.86
C VAL A 293 -3.51 13.81 -4.34
N LEU A 294 -3.20 12.63 -3.81
CA LEU A 294 -1.87 12.25 -3.36
C LEU A 294 -1.28 11.20 -4.31
N MET A 295 -0.10 11.47 -4.84
CA MET A 295 0.73 10.51 -5.55
C MET A 295 1.86 10.06 -4.64
N LEU A 296 2.07 8.75 -4.52
CA LEU A 296 3.23 8.18 -3.83
C LEU A 296 4.04 7.32 -4.81
N ASP A 297 5.37 7.42 -4.68
CA ASP A 297 6.24 6.33 -5.10
C ASP A 297 6.09 5.20 -4.06
N ASN A 298 5.53 4.08 -4.50
CA ASN A 298 5.12 3.01 -3.62
C ASN A 298 6.31 2.29 -2.97
N MET A 299 7.52 2.34 -3.54
CA MET A 299 8.70 1.77 -2.90
C MET A 299 9.31 2.73 -1.88
N LEU A 300 9.27 4.04 -2.15
CA LEU A 300 9.84 5.05 -1.27
C LEU A 300 8.94 5.44 -0.10
N THR A 301 7.62 5.26 -0.23
CA THR A 301 6.66 5.75 0.76
C THR A 301 5.66 4.67 1.17
N ALA A 302 5.67 4.33 2.44
CA ALA A 302 4.61 3.52 3.06
C ALA A 302 3.40 4.41 3.38
N HIS A 303 2.19 3.85 3.29
CA HIS A 303 0.94 4.52 3.65
C HIS A 303 0.10 3.67 4.60
N SER A 304 -0.81 4.33 5.31
CA SER A 304 -1.67 3.72 6.32
C SER A 304 -3.08 4.33 6.23
N ARG A 305 -3.98 3.93 7.13
CA ARG A 305 -5.31 4.56 7.24
C ARG A 305 -5.62 4.83 8.70
N ALA A 306 -5.87 6.09 9.04
CA ALA A 306 -6.33 6.45 10.38
C ALA A 306 -7.82 6.08 10.58
N PRO A 307 -8.25 5.80 11.83
CA PRO A 307 -9.67 5.68 12.17
C PRO A 307 -10.42 6.96 11.82
N PHE A 308 -11.72 6.84 11.57
CA PHE A 308 -12.55 7.98 11.18
C PHE A 308 -14.00 7.85 11.63
N THR A 309 -14.70 8.99 11.60
CA THR A 309 -16.16 9.05 11.78
C THR A 309 -16.84 9.61 10.54
N GLY A 310 -18.09 9.18 10.34
CA GLY A 310 -18.93 9.69 9.25
C GLY A 310 -18.69 9.06 7.89
N LYS A 311 -19.08 9.79 6.86
CA LYS A 311 -18.81 9.42 5.47
C LYS A 311 -17.37 9.74 5.12
N ARG A 312 -16.70 8.82 4.45
CA ARG A 312 -15.36 8.98 3.88
C ARG A 312 -15.30 8.23 2.57
N LYS A 313 -14.76 8.85 1.52
CA LYS A 313 -14.53 8.19 0.23
C LYS A 313 -13.18 8.63 -0.32
N VAL A 314 -12.21 7.72 -0.23
CA VAL A 314 -10.91 7.85 -0.89
C VAL A 314 -10.83 6.74 -1.94
N VAL A 315 -10.58 7.12 -3.19
CA VAL A 315 -10.40 6.17 -4.30
C VAL A 315 -8.93 6.08 -4.68
N VAL A 316 -8.53 4.91 -5.18
CA VAL A 316 -7.13 4.55 -5.40
C VAL A 316 -6.91 4.12 -6.84
N ALA A 317 -5.80 4.57 -7.44
CA ALA A 317 -5.31 4.06 -8.72
C ALA A 317 -3.84 3.61 -8.57
N MET A 318 -3.46 2.54 -9.25
CA MET A 318 -2.09 2.00 -9.20
C MET A 318 -1.56 1.88 -10.62
N ALA A 319 -0.26 2.11 -10.81
CA ALA A 319 0.36 2.09 -12.13
C ALA A 319 1.79 1.55 -12.06
N GLN A 320 2.32 1.22 -13.24
CA GLN A 320 3.72 0.81 -13.44
C GLN A 320 4.09 -0.42 -12.60
N GLY A 321 3.62 -1.61 -13.03
CA GLY A 321 4.00 -2.86 -12.39
C GLY A 321 5.50 -3.11 -12.48
N HIS A 322 6.10 -3.57 -11.39
CA HIS A 322 7.53 -3.85 -11.26
C HIS A 322 7.75 -5.21 -10.60
N SER A 323 8.84 -5.88 -11.00
CA SER A 323 9.33 -7.10 -10.39
C SER A 323 10.86 -7.06 -10.33
N ASP A 324 11.44 -7.60 -9.26
CA ASP A 324 12.89 -7.78 -9.12
C ASP A 324 13.40 -9.07 -9.81
N LYS A 325 12.55 -9.78 -10.55
CA LYS A 325 12.86 -11.05 -11.26
C LYS A 325 13.78 -10.88 -12.47
#